data_AF-A0A939VAH2-F1
#
_entry.id   AF-A0A939VAH2-F1
#
_cell.length_a   1.000
_cell.length_b   1.000
_cell.length_c   1.000
_cell.angle_alpha   90.00
_cell.angle_beta   90.00
_cell.angle_gamma   90.00
#
_symmetry.space_group_name_H-M   'P 1'
#
loop_
_entity.id
_entity.type
_entity.pdbx_description
1 polymer ?
#
loop_
_entity_poly.entity_id
_entity_poly.type
_entity_poly.pdbx_seq_one_letter_code
_entity_poly.pdbx_strand_id
1 'polypeptide(L)'
;MSIIRRKERQIPELNTSSLPDLIFTVLFFFMIVTHMRSVPVKVAYQSPQGTELAKLAKTSTTTYIFVGRPLSAHPQLESKDTIVIQVNDRLMSIPQLTDYLIRMREQMTPDEREQMTVSLKADRHVPMGIINDVKQAL
;
A
#
# COMPACT_ATOMS: atom_id res chain seq x y z
N MET A 1 66.58 -31.31 54.30
CA MET A 1 65.24 -30.90 54.77
C MET A 1 64.60 -30.06 53.68
N SER A 2 63.56 -30.58 53.00
CA SER A 2 62.84 -29.88 51.94
C SER A 2 61.39 -29.67 52.40
N ILE A 3 60.98 -28.40 52.50
CA ILE A 3 59.65 -28.00 52.94
C ILE A 3 58.79 -27.81 51.69
N ILE A 4 57.99 -28.82 51.36
CA ILE A 4 57.00 -28.73 50.28
C ILE A 4 55.73 -28.10 50.86
N ARG A 5 55.50 -26.82 50.56
CA ARG A 5 54.23 -26.14 50.84
C ARG A 5 53.16 -26.62 49.85
N ARG A 6 52.19 -27.40 50.33
CA ARG A 6 50.97 -27.71 49.57
C ARG A 6 50.12 -26.44 49.50
N LYS A 7 49.97 -25.88 48.30
CA LYS A 7 49.05 -24.78 48.01
C LYS A 7 47.64 -25.37 47.95
N GLU A 8 46.82 -25.11 48.96
CA GLU A 8 45.40 -25.43 48.90
C GLU A 8 44.78 -24.66 47.72
N ARG A 9 44.18 -25.39 46.78
CA ARG A 9 43.36 -24.80 45.72
C ARG A 9 42.07 -24.32 46.38
N GLN A 10 42.08 -23.09 46.86
CA GLN A 10 40.85 -22.38 47.17
C GLN A 10 40.12 -22.17 45.84
N ILE A 11 38.96 -22.79 45.72
CA ILE A 11 38.05 -22.59 44.61
C ILE A 11 37.67 -21.11 44.66
N PRO A 12 37.91 -20.31 43.61
CA PRO A 12 37.52 -18.91 43.61
C PRO A 12 36.05 -18.78 43.98
N GLU A 13 35.73 -17.92 44.95
CA GLU A 13 34.35 -17.62 45.30
C GLU A 13 33.61 -17.19 44.03
N LEU A 14 32.44 -17.81 43.81
CA LEU A 14 31.64 -17.56 42.64
C LEU A 14 31.26 -16.06 42.66
N ASN A 15 31.78 -15.28 41.72
CA ASN A 15 31.52 -13.85 41.63
C ASN A 15 30.01 -13.61 41.44
N THR A 16 29.30 -13.37 42.54
CA THR A 16 27.85 -13.10 42.56
C THR A 16 27.52 -11.75 41.92
N SER A 17 28.51 -10.86 41.80
CA SER A 17 28.39 -9.59 41.08
C SER A 17 28.07 -9.77 39.59
N SER A 18 28.44 -10.90 38.99
CA SER A 18 28.25 -11.17 37.56
C SER A 18 27.02 -12.04 37.28
N LEU A 19 26.40 -12.61 38.32
CA LEU A 19 25.23 -13.48 38.17
C LEU A 19 24.02 -12.76 37.56
N PRO A 20 23.65 -11.52 37.97
CA PRO A 20 22.51 -10.83 37.36
C PRO A 20 22.72 -10.54 35.88
N ASP A 21 23.92 -10.10 35.49
CA ASP A 21 24.25 -9.78 34.10
C ASP A 21 24.26 -11.02 33.18
N LEU A 22 24.76 -12.15 33.69
CA LEU A 22 24.70 -13.44 32.98
C LEU A 22 23.26 -13.94 32.81
N ILE A 23 22.41 -13.74 33.81
CA ILE A 23 20.98 -14.08 33.72
C ILE A 23 20.29 -13.19 32.69
N PHE A 24 20.53 -11.88 32.69
CA PHE A 24 19.93 -10.96 31.72
C PHE A 24 20.40 -11.23 30.29
N THR A 25 21.70 -11.46 30.07
CA THR A 25 22.23 -11.77 28.74
C THR A 25 21.67 -13.08 28.17
N VAL A 26 21.50 -14.12 29.00
CA VAL A 26 20.88 -15.39 28.58
C VAL A 26 19.38 -15.22 28.30
N LEU A 27 18.66 -14.45 29.11
CA LEU A 27 17.23 -14.15 28.87
C LEU A 27 17.01 -13.31 27.61
N PHE A 28 17.83 -12.27 27.37
CA PHE A 28 17.78 -11.49 26.13
C PHE A 28 18.17 -12.34 24.92
N PHE A 29 19.15 -13.23 25.05
CA PHE A 29 19.51 -14.18 24.00
C PHE A 29 18.31 -15.10 23.65
N PHE A 30 17.64 -15.69 24.65
CA PHE A 30 16.45 -16.50 24.40
C PHE A 30 15.25 -15.69 23.88
N MET A 31 15.06 -14.46 24.34
CA MET A 31 14.01 -13.57 23.84
C MET A 31 14.26 -13.17 22.37
N ILE A 32 15.50 -12.84 22.01
CA ILE A 32 15.90 -12.51 20.63
C ILE A 32 15.77 -13.74 19.72
N VAL A 33 16.20 -14.92 20.17
CA VAL A 33 16.11 -16.18 19.40
C VAL A 33 14.66 -16.62 19.21
N THR A 34 13.76 -16.36 20.18
CA THR A 34 12.33 -16.70 20.04
C THR A 34 11.56 -15.73 19.13
N HIS A 35 12.06 -14.51 18.90
CA HIS A 35 11.46 -13.56 17.96
C HIS A 35 11.83 -13.78 16.49
N MET A 36 12.71 -14.74 16.15
CA MET A 36 12.99 -15.11 14.76
C MET A 36 12.36 -16.45 14.39
N ARG A 37 11.06 -16.43 14.13
CA ARG A 37 10.41 -17.45 13.30
C ARG A 37 9.88 -16.80 12.02
N SER A 38 10.72 -16.75 10.98
CA SER A 38 10.23 -16.43 9.64
C SER A 38 9.36 -17.59 9.16
N VAL A 39 8.06 -17.34 8.97
CA VAL A 39 7.17 -18.30 8.32
C VAL A 39 7.62 -18.40 6.86
N PRO A 40 8.08 -19.57 6.37
CA PRO A 40 8.39 -19.72 4.96
C PRO A 40 7.07 -19.65 4.17
N VAL A 41 7.02 -18.75 3.19
CA VAL A 41 5.86 -18.60 2.29
C VAL A 41 5.72 -19.89 1.49
N LYS A 42 4.62 -20.63 1.72
CA LYS A 42 4.35 -21.96 1.13
C LYS A 42 3.63 -21.91 -0.22
N VAL A 43 3.60 -20.76 -0.89
CA VAL A 43 2.81 -20.57 -2.11
C VAL A 43 3.64 -19.77 -3.11
N ALA A 44 3.55 -20.14 -4.40
CA ALA A 44 4.15 -19.38 -5.48
C ALA A 44 3.55 -17.96 -5.48
N TYR A 45 4.31 -17.00 -4.96
CA TYR A 45 3.92 -15.60 -4.91
C TYR A 45 4.62 -14.86 -6.04
N GLN A 46 3.87 -14.56 -7.11
CA GLN A 46 4.31 -13.61 -8.12
C GLN A 46 3.83 -12.23 -7.67
N SER A 47 4.75 -11.44 -7.10
CA SER A 47 4.47 -10.05 -6.79
C SER A 47 4.26 -9.29 -8.11
N PRO A 48 3.12 -8.63 -8.34
CA PRO A 48 2.97 -7.78 -9.51
C PRO A 48 3.94 -6.60 -9.38
N GLN A 49 4.88 -6.48 -10.33
CA GLN A 49 5.66 -5.26 -10.48
C GLN A 49 4.76 -4.15 -11.01
N GLY A 50 4.23 -3.32 -10.11
CA GLY A 50 3.64 -2.05 -10.49
C GLY A 50 4.74 -1.12 -10.99
N THR A 51 4.84 -0.95 -12.30
CA THR A 51 5.93 -0.19 -12.93
C THR A 51 5.85 1.31 -12.65
N GLU A 52 4.66 1.85 -12.36
CA GLU A 52 4.48 3.26 -12.00
C GLU A 52 3.44 3.44 -10.89
N LEU A 53 3.85 3.16 -9.64
CA LEU A 53 3.08 3.58 -8.46
C LEU A 53 3.44 5.04 -8.14
N ALA A 54 2.85 5.99 -8.88
CA ALA A 54 2.81 7.37 -8.43
C ALA A 54 1.84 7.45 -7.23
N LYS A 55 2.39 7.36 -6.02
CA LYS A 55 1.62 7.50 -4.79
C LYS A 55 1.13 8.95 -4.70
N LEU A 56 -0.09 9.20 -5.16
CA LEU A 56 -0.77 10.49 -5.05
C LEU A 56 -0.80 10.89 -3.56
N ALA A 57 -0.09 11.95 -3.22
CA ALA A 57 0.17 12.36 -1.84
C ALA A 57 -1.09 12.88 -1.09
N LYS A 58 -2.20 13.09 -1.81
CA LYS A 58 -3.48 13.58 -1.24
C LYS A 58 -4.67 12.87 -1.88
N THR A 59 -5.12 11.80 -1.23
CA THR A 59 -6.29 11.01 -1.66
C THR A 59 -7.60 11.81 -1.57
N SER A 60 -7.69 12.85 -0.73
CA SER A 60 -8.93 13.58 -0.46
C SER A 60 -9.43 14.46 -1.61
N THR A 61 -8.53 14.96 -2.47
CA THR A 61 -8.88 15.92 -3.55
C THR A 61 -8.67 15.31 -4.95
N THR A 62 -8.40 14.01 -5.01
CA THR A 62 -8.19 13.31 -6.29
C THR A 62 -9.50 12.68 -6.76
N THR A 63 -9.97 13.10 -7.94
CA THR A 63 -11.14 12.50 -8.59
C THR A 63 -10.70 11.39 -9.52
N TYR A 64 -11.25 10.20 -9.34
CA TYR A 64 -10.93 9.05 -10.18
C TYR A 64 -11.97 8.89 -11.28
N ILE A 65 -11.48 8.87 -12.52
CA ILE A 65 -12.29 8.62 -13.71
C ILE A 65 -11.83 7.29 -14.28
N PHE A 66 -12.74 6.32 -14.36
CA PHE A 66 -12.49 5.03 -14.98
C PHE A 66 -13.20 4.96 -16.32
N VAL A 67 -12.50 4.50 -17.36
CA VAL A 67 -13.05 4.36 -18.71
C VAL A 67 -12.87 2.92 -19.16
N GLY A 68 -13.96 2.25 -19.53
CA GLY A 68 -13.92 0.84 -19.91
C GLY A 68 -15.27 0.29 -20.32
N ARG A 69 -15.33 -1.03 -20.47
CA ARG A 69 -16.59 -1.73 -20.75
C ARG A 69 -17.37 -1.94 -19.45
N PRO A 70 -18.71 -1.92 -19.50
CA PRO A 70 -19.52 -2.18 -18.31
C PRO A 70 -19.29 -3.61 -17.83
N LEU A 71 -19.11 -3.78 -16.52
CA LEU A 71 -19.08 -5.10 -15.91
C LEU A 71 -20.50 -5.70 -15.99
N SER A 72 -20.60 -6.98 -16.34
CA SER A 72 -21.84 -7.71 -16.67
C SER A 72 -22.93 -7.78 -15.59
N ALA A 73 -22.80 -7.01 -14.50
CA ALA A 73 -23.71 -6.96 -13.37
C ALA A 73 -24.76 -5.84 -13.46
N HIS A 74 -24.71 -4.95 -14.47
CA HIS A 74 -25.73 -3.92 -14.67
C HIS A 74 -26.67 -4.27 -15.84
N PRO A 75 -27.93 -4.67 -15.58
CA PRO A 75 -28.89 -5.10 -16.61
C PRO A 75 -29.39 -3.98 -17.54
N GLN A 76 -28.94 -2.73 -17.36
CA GLN A 76 -29.28 -1.59 -18.24
C GLN A 76 -28.21 -1.30 -19.30
N LEU A 77 -27.07 -1.99 -19.25
CA LEU A 77 -25.91 -1.79 -20.14
C LEU A 77 -25.63 -3.09 -20.90
N GLU A 78 -26.66 -3.58 -21.59
CA GLU A 78 -26.66 -4.82 -22.40
C GLU A 78 -25.73 -4.74 -23.63
N SER A 79 -25.27 -3.54 -24.00
CA SER A 79 -24.36 -3.35 -25.13
C SER A 79 -22.91 -3.61 -24.71
N LYS A 80 -22.45 -4.85 -24.91
CA LYS A 80 -21.06 -5.32 -24.71
C LYS A 80 -19.97 -4.45 -25.37
N ASP A 81 -20.34 -3.60 -26.32
CA ASP A 81 -19.43 -2.73 -27.09
C ASP A 81 -19.47 -1.25 -26.71
N THR A 82 -20.35 -0.83 -25.81
CA THR A 82 -20.43 0.58 -25.41
C THR A 82 -19.44 0.86 -24.28
N ILE A 83 -18.59 1.85 -24.49
CA ILE A 83 -17.63 2.29 -23.48
C ILE A 83 -18.34 3.23 -22.52
N VAL A 84 -18.21 2.94 -21.24
CA VAL A 84 -18.78 3.72 -20.14
C VAL A 84 -17.67 4.43 -19.38
N ILE A 85 -18.02 5.60 -18.87
CA ILE A 85 -17.16 6.38 -17.99
C ILE A 85 -17.76 6.32 -16.60
N GLN A 86 -16.97 5.87 -15.63
CA GLN A 86 -17.32 5.91 -14.23
C GLN A 86 -16.57 7.03 -13.55
N VAL A 87 -17.28 7.91 -12.86
CA VAL A 87 -16.68 8.92 -12.00
C VAL A 87 -17.16 8.66 -10.57
N ASN A 88 -16.23 8.39 -9.66
CA ASN A 88 -16.54 7.94 -8.31
C ASN A 88 -17.43 6.66 -8.35
N ASP A 89 -18.70 6.76 -7.95
CA ASP A 89 -19.66 5.63 -7.91
C ASP A 89 -20.75 5.71 -8.99
N ARG A 90 -20.64 6.65 -9.95
CA ARG A 90 -21.67 6.85 -10.98
C ARG A 90 -21.15 6.56 -12.38
N LEU A 91 -21.94 5.81 -13.13
CA LEU A 91 -21.77 5.59 -14.56
C LEU A 91 -22.39 6.74 -15.33
N MET A 92 -21.64 7.33 -16.23
CA MET A 92 -22.06 8.47 -17.04
C MET A 92 -21.49 8.40 -18.46
N SER A 93 -22.06 9.22 -19.34
CA SER A 93 -21.60 9.42 -20.72
C SER A 93 -20.65 10.63 -20.83
N ILE A 94 -19.90 10.74 -21.94
CA ILE A 94 -18.97 11.84 -22.21
C ILE A 94 -19.63 13.23 -22.03
N PRO A 95 -20.84 13.51 -22.57
CA PRO A 95 -21.45 14.83 -22.42
C PRO A 95 -21.79 15.19 -20.96
N GLN A 96 -22.14 14.19 -20.16
CA GLN A 96 -22.49 14.38 -18.75
C GLN A 96 -21.26 14.59 -17.86
N LEU A 97 -20.08 14.18 -18.32
CA LEU A 97 -18.82 14.33 -17.58
C LEU A 97 -18.51 15.79 -17.29
N THR A 98 -18.61 16.66 -18.31
CA THR A 98 -18.32 18.09 -18.19
C THR A 98 -19.23 18.76 -17.15
N ASP A 99 -20.54 18.53 -17.26
CA ASP A 99 -21.53 19.10 -16.34
C ASP A 99 -21.31 18.64 -14.90
N TYR A 100 -20.92 17.37 -14.71
CA TYR A 100 -20.61 16.84 -13.39
C TYR A 100 -19.37 17.48 -12.79
N LEU A 101 -18.31 17.67 -13.57
CA LEU A 101 -17.08 18.31 -13.10
C LEU A 101 -17.30 19.78 -12.72
N ILE A 102 -18.13 20.50 -13.48
CA ILE A 102 -18.52 21.88 -13.15
C ILE A 102 -19.24 21.91 -11.80
N ARG A 103 -20.26 21.05 -11.61
CA ARG A 103 -20.99 20.96 -10.33
C ARG A 103 -20.08 20.55 -9.17
N MET A 104 -19.13 19.66 -9.43
CA MET A 104 -18.17 19.22 -8.43
C MET A 104 -17.23 20.36 -8.03
N ARG A 105 -16.75 21.15 -9.00
CA ARG A 105 -15.99 22.38 -8.74
C ARG A 105 -16.81 23.38 -7.94
N GLU A 106 -18.08 23.59 -8.27
CA GLU A 106 -18.96 24.52 -7.55
C GLU A 106 -19.16 24.14 -6.07
N GLN A 107 -19.27 22.84 -5.78
CA GLN A 107 -19.44 22.32 -4.42
C GLN A 107 -18.15 22.34 -3.58
N MET A 108 -16.98 22.46 -4.22
CA MET A 108 -15.69 22.52 -3.54
C MET A 108 -15.35 23.93 -3.05
N THR A 109 -14.60 23.97 -1.94
CA THR A 109 -14.01 25.20 -1.42
C THR A 109 -12.90 25.73 -2.35
N PRO A 110 -12.57 27.03 -2.31
CA PRO A 110 -11.52 27.60 -3.17
C PRO A 110 -10.17 26.85 -3.09
N ASP A 111 -9.74 26.48 -1.88
CA ASP A 111 -8.50 25.74 -1.64
C ASP A 111 -8.51 24.33 -2.25
N GLU A 112 -9.68 23.67 -2.26
CA GLU A 112 -9.85 22.36 -2.87
C GLU A 112 -9.88 22.43 -4.40
N ARG A 113 -10.41 23.52 -4.98
CA ARG A 113 -10.42 23.74 -6.43
C ARG A 113 -9.00 23.85 -6.98
N GLU A 114 -8.10 24.54 -6.28
CA GLU A 114 -6.69 24.68 -6.68
C GLU A 114 -5.92 23.37 -6.59
N GLN A 115 -6.30 22.48 -5.67
CA GLN A 115 -5.65 21.19 -5.45
C GLN A 115 -6.36 20.03 -6.18
N MET A 116 -7.38 20.33 -6.97
CA MET A 116 -8.18 19.32 -7.67
C MET A 116 -7.31 18.56 -8.68
N THR A 117 -7.11 17.27 -8.41
CA THR A 117 -6.34 16.38 -9.29
C THR A 117 -7.27 15.36 -9.92
N VAL A 118 -7.16 15.14 -11.23
CA VAL A 118 -7.97 14.13 -11.93
C VAL A 118 -7.07 12.95 -12.31
N SER A 119 -7.40 11.77 -11.81
CA SER A 119 -6.73 10.52 -12.17
C SER A 119 -7.58 9.77 -13.18
N LEU A 120 -7.16 9.78 -14.44
CA LEU A 120 -7.79 8.99 -15.51
C LEU A 120 -7.20 7.58 -15.57
N LYS A 121 -8.05 6.56 -15.46
CA LYS A 121 -7.70 5.14 -15.59
C LYS A 121 -8.53 4.53 -16.72
N ALA A 122 -7.87 4.10 -17.79
CA ALA A 122 -8.53 3.52 -18.95
C ALA A 122 -8.14 2.06 -19.15
N ASP A 123 -9.11 1.24 -19.58
CA ASP A 123 -8.84 -0.12 -20.07
C ASP A 123 -8.07 -0.05 -21.40
N ARG A 124 -7.19 -1.03 -21.64
CA ARG A 124 -6.38 -1.20 -22.85
C ARG A 124 -7.21 -1.27 -24.12
N HIS A 125 -8.46 -1.74 -24.04
CA HIS A 125 -9.34 -1.91 -25.20
C HIS A 125 -10.15 -0.65 -25.55
N VAL A 126 -9.95 0.46 -24.83
CA VAL A 126 -10.63 1.73 -25.10
C VAL A 126 -9.99 2.41 -26.32
N PRO A 127 -10.77 2.81 -27.35
CA PRO A 127 -10.28 3.61 -28.46
C PRO A 127 -9.71 4.94 -27.99
N MET A 128 -8.60 5.36 -28.59
CA MET A 128 -7.98 6.64 -28.24
C MET A 128 -8.87 7.87 -28.50
N GLY A 129 -9.86 7.76 -29.40
CA GLY A 129 -10.85 8.83 -29.61
C GLY A 129 -11.56 9.20 -28.32
N ILE A 130 -12.04 8.21 -27.56
CA ILE A 130 -12.75 8.43 -26.30
C ILE A 130 -11.82 9.03 -25.23
N ILE A 131 -10.57 8.59 -25.18
CA ILE A 131 -9.60 9.14 -24.23
C ILE A 131 -9.31 10.61 -24.55
N ASN A 132 -9.22 10.96 -25.83
CA ASN A 132 -9.05 12.34 -26.26
C ASN A 132 -10.28 13.20 -25.94
N ASP A 133 -11.49 12.68 -26.18
CA ASP A 133 -12.74 13.38 -25.86
C ASP A 133 -12.85 13.64 -24.35
N VAL A 134 -12.51 12.64 -23.52
CA VAL A 134 -12.45 12.79 -22.07
C VAL A 134 -11.42 13.85 -21.69
N LYS A 135 -10.24 13.83 -22.30
CA LYS A 135 -9.19 14.83 -22.03
C LYS A 135 -9.62 16.25 -22.41
N GLN A 136 -10.40 16.41 -23.48
CA GLN A 136 -10.95 17.72 -23.89
C GLN A 136 -12.07 18.21 -22.97
N ALA A 137 -12.76 17.30 -22.28
CA ALA A 137 -13.85 17.62 -21.36
C ALA A 137 -13.39 18.04 -19.94
N LEU A 138 -12.11 17.85 -19.59
CA LEU A 138 -11.52 18.17 -18.26
C LEU A 138 -11.05 19.63 -18.17
#